data_AF-X1MG48-F1
#
_entry.id   AF-X1MG48-F1
#
_cell.length_a   1.000
_cell.length_b   1.000
_cell.length_c   1.000
_cell.angle_alpha   90.00
_cell.angle_beta   90.00
_cell.angle_gamma   90.00
#
_symmetry.space_group_name_H-M   'P 1'
#
loop_
_entity.id
_entity.type
_entity.pdbx_description
1 polymer ?
#
loop_
_entity_poly.entity_id
_entity_poly.type
_entity_poly.pdbx_seq_one_letter_code
_entity_poly.pdbx_strand_id
1 'polypeptide(L)' 'GDNLEVTLDGDRIIVTPVLVIERSQAWFWSKEWQDKEREVEEDIKAGKLGHAKDVDDLIEQLED' A
#
# COMPACT_ATOMS: atom_id res chain seq x y z
N GLY A 1 -22.28 -6.53 -12.99
CA GLY A 1 -23.04 -5.62 -12.13
C GLY A 1 -22.13 -5.25 -11.00
N ASP A 2 -21.97 -3.97 -10.73
CA ASP A 2 -20.96 -3.45 -9.81
C ASP A 2 -21.54 -3.35 -8.40
N ASN A 3 -20.67 -3.49 -7.38
CA ASN A 3 -21.08 -3.27 -6.01
C ASN A 3 -20.98 -1.77 -5.70
N LEU A 4 -22.04 -1.23 -5.11
CA LEU A 4 -22.11 0.17 -4.70
C LEU A 4 -22.42 0.21 -3.21
N GLU A 5 -21.65 0.97 -2.46
CA GLU A 5 -22.00 1.36 -1.10
C GLU A 5 -22.81 2.64 -1.16
N VAL A 6 -23.91 2.67 -0.40
CA VAL A 6 -24.79 3.83 -0.30
C VAL A 6 -24.83 4.28 1.15
N THR A 7 -24.42 5.52 1.40
CA THR A 7 -24.43 6.13 2.73
C THR A 7 -25.26 7.43 2.74
N LEU A 8 -25.87 7.72 3.89
CA LEU A 8 -26.62 8.95 4.12
C LEU A 8 -25.72 9.93 4.87
N ASP A 9 -25.56 11.14 4.33
CA ASP A 9 -24.86 12.26 4.96
C ASP A 9 -25.79 13.47 5.02
N GLY A 10 -26.51 13.62 6.14
CA GLY A 10 -27.53 14.64 6.31
C GLY A 10 -28.68 14.49 5.31
N ASP A 11 -28.82 15.47 4.40
CA ASP A 11 -29.80 15.49 3.32
C ASP A 11 -29.24 14.92 2.00
N ARG A 12 -28.03 14.35 2.01
CA ARG A 12 -27.34 13.83 0.82
C ARG A 12 -27.27 12.31 0.85
N ILE A 13 -27.36 11.73 -0.35
CA ILE A 13 -27.03 10.33 -0.61
C ILE A 13 -25.67 10.29 -1.28
N ILE A 14 -24.70 9.60 -0.68
CA ILE A 14 -23.39 9.33 -1.28
C ILE A 14 -23.41 7.91 -1.82
N VAL A 15 -23.07 7.76 -3.10
CA VAL A 15 -22.96 6.48 -3.78
C VAL A 15 -21.50 6.27 -4.16
N THR A 16 -20.87 5.27 -3.55
CA THR A 16 -19.45 4.99 -3.75
C THR A 16 -19.29 3.61 -4.40
N PRO A 17 -18.61 3.50 -5.55
CA PRO A 17 -18.24 2.20 -6.10
C PRO A 17 -17.34 1.45 -5.11
N VAL A 18 -17.66 0.18 -4.83
CA VAL A 18 -16.84 -0.65 -3.95
C VAL A 18 -16.24 -1.84 -4.70
N LEU A 19 -14.98 -2.09 -4.42
CA LEU A 19 -14.24 -3.23 -4.92
C LEU A 19 -14.37 -4.39 -3.93
N VAL A 20 -14.85 -5.54 -4.40
CA VAL A 20 -14.87 -6.76 -3.59
C VAL A 20 -13.49 -7.38 -3.63
N ILE A 21 -12.84 -7.45 -2.48
CA ILE A 21 -11.50 -8.02 -2.33
C ILE A 21 -11.63 -9.30 -1.49
N GLU A 22 -10.95 -10.36 -1.92
CA GLU A 22 -10.84 -11.60 -1.15
C GLU A 22 -10.28 -11.31 0.24
N ARG A 23 -10.86 -11.93 1.29
CA ARG A 23 -10.45 -11.66 2.68
C ARG A 23 -8.96 -11.89 2.91
N SER A 24 -8.38 -12.88 2.22
CA SER A 24 -6.95 -13.21 2.28
C SER A 24 -6.03 -12.12 1.69
N GLN A 25 -6.57 -11.16 0.96
CA GLN A 25 -5.83 -10.04 0.35
C GLN A 25 -6.22 -8.67 0.95
N ALA A 26 -7.24 -8.62 1.82
CA ALA A 26 -7.70 -7.38 2.43
C ALA A 26 -6.63 -6.68 3.29
N TRP A 27 -5.66 -7.43 3.81
CA TRP A 27 -4.55 -6.90 4.60
C TRP A 27 -3.71 -5.86 3.85
N PHE A 28 -3.59 -5.99 2.52
CA PHE A 28 -2.86 -5.04 1.67
C PHE A 28 -3.46 -3.63 1.75
N TRP A 29 -4.77 -3.54 1.94
CA TRP A 29 -5.53 -2.29 2.04
C TRP A 29 -5.66 -1.79 3.48
N SER A 30 -5.02 -2.45 4.44
CA SER A 30 -4.98 -1.96 5.82
C SER A 30 -4.19 -0.65 5.88
N LYS A 31 -4.62 0.25 6.78
CA LYS A 31 -3.93 1.54 6.98
C LYS A 31 -2.45 1.35 7.30
N GLU A 32 -2.11 0.37 8.13
CA GLU A 32 -0.72 0.07 8.50
C GLU A 32 0.12 -0.30 7.28
N TRP A 33 -0.40 -1.15 6.39
CA TRP A 33 0.33 -1.54 5.18
C TRP A 33 0.53 -0.34 4.25
N GLN A 34 -0.54 0.43 4.02
CA GLN A 34 -0.49 1.60 3.14
C GLN A 34 0.43 2.70 3.67
N ASP A 35 0.52 2.87 4.98
CA ASP A 35 1.47 3.82 5.59
C ASP A 35 2.92 3.39 5.34
N LYS A 36 3.24 2.10 5.48
CA LYS A 36 4.58 1.56 5.15
C LYS A 36 4.88 1.67 3.65
N GLU A 37 3.90 1.37 2.79
CA GLU A 37 4.06 1.50 1.34
C GLU A 37 4.39 2.94 0.95
N ARG A 38 3.74 3.92 1.59
CA ARG A 38 4.02 5.34 1.37
C ARG A 38 5.42 5.74 1.82
N GLU A 39 5.91 5.22 2.93
CA GLU A 39 7.30 5.43 3.38
C GLU A 39 8.30 4.89 2.35
N VAL A 40 8.07 3.67 1.86
CA VAL A 40 8.91 3.05 0.82
C VAL A 40 8.89 3.87 -0.47
N GLU A 41 7.70 4.30 -0.91
CA GLU A 41 7.54 5.17 -2.09
C GLU A 41 8.29 6.51 -1.93
N GLU A 42 8.31 7.10 -0.73
CA GLU A 42 9.08 8.30 -0.42
C GLU A 42 10.59 8.04 -0.49
N ASP A 43 11.06 6.91 0.01
CA ASP A 43 12.47 6.51 -0.07
C ASP A 43 12.92 6.21 -1.51
N ILE A 44 12.04 5.60 -2.33
CA ILE A 44 12.24 5.42 -3.78
C ILE A 44 12.40 6.78 -4.44
N LYS A 45 11.48 7.72 -4.18
CA LYS A 45 11.52 9.08 -4.76
C LYS A 45 12.75 9.88 -4.31
N ALA A 46 13.18 9.67 -3.07
CA ALA A 46 14.39 10.28 -2.52
C ALA A 46 15.69 9.61 -3.04
N GLY A 47 15.59 8.52 -3.81
CA GLY A 47 16.75 7.79 -4.33
C GLY A 47 17.53 7.05 -3.26
N LYS A 48 16.91 6.71 -2.13
CA LYS A 48 17.54 5.99 -1.01
C LYS A 48 17.51 4.48 -1.15
N LEU A 49 17.28 3.96 -2.36
CA LEU A 49 17.33 2.54 -2.61
C LEU A 49 18.78 2.07 -2.64
N GLY A 50 19.12 1.12 -1.77
CA GLY A 50 20.35 0.35 -1.88
C GLY A 50 20.29 -0.54 -3.12
N HIS A 51 21.38 -0.56 -3.88
CA HIS A 51 21.58 -1.51 -4.96
C HIS A 51 22.78 -2.37 -4.62
N ALA A 52 22.56 -3.68 -4.51
CA ALA A 52 23.62 -4.66 -4.43
C ALA A 52 23.84 -5.30 -5.80
N LYS A 53 25.10 -5.41 -6.22
CA LYS A 53 25.48 -5.98 -7.51
C LYS A 53 25.46 -7.50 -7.48
N ASP A 54 25.79 -8.08 -6.33
CA ASP A 54 25.78 -9.51 -6.06
C ASP A 54 25.42 -9.79 -4.60
N VAL A 55 25.38 -11.07 -4.25
CA VAL A 55 24.95 -11.53 -2.93
C VAL A 55 25.98 -11.15 -1.85
N ASP A 56 27.27 -11.13 -2.19
CA ASP A 56 28.33 -10.79 -1.25
C ASP A 56 28.28 -9.29 -0.90
N ASP A 57 28.08 -8.42 -1.90
CA ASP A 57 27.84 -6.98 -1.74
C ASP A 57 26.57 -6.69 -0.92
N LEU A 58 25.51 -7.49 -1.08
CA LEU A 58 24.31 -7.36 -0.25
C LEU A 58 24.56 -7.74 1.22
N ILE A 59 25.32 -8.80 1.46
CA ILE A 59 25.64 -9.26 2.82
C ILE A 59 26.49 -8.20 3.53
N GLU A 60 27.52 -7.65 2.88
CA GLU A 60 28.32 -6.55 3.44
C GLU A 60 27.45 -5.33 3.80
N GLN A 61 26.48 -4.95 2.96
CA GLN A 61 25.56 -3.84 3.22
C GLN A 61 24.59 -4.08 4.39
N LEU A 62 24.32 -5.33 4.77
CA LEU A 62 23.40 -5.69 5.85
C LEU A 62 24.11 -5.94 7.20
N GLU A 63 25.43 -6.18 7.17
CA GLU A 63 26.25 -6.42 8.36
C GLU A 63 26.80 -5.12 9.00
N ASP A 64 26.72 -3.98 8.32
CA ASP A 64 26.99 -2.62 8.82
C ASP A 64 25.77 -1.98 9.53
#